data_AF-A0AAD7KPI2-F1
#
_entry.id   AF-A0AAD7KPI2-F1
#
_cell.length_a   1.000
_cell.length_b   1.000
_cell.length_c   1.000
_cell.angle_alpha   90.00
_cell.angle_beta   90.00
_cell.angle_gamma   90.00
#
_symmetry.space_group_name_H-M   'P 1'
#
loop_
_entity.id
_entity.type
_entity.pdbx_description
1 polymer ?
#
loop_
_entity_poly.entity_id
_entity_poly.type
_entity_poly.pdbx_seq_one_letter_code
_entity_poly.pdbx_strand_id
1 'polypeptide(L)'
;MGTIRGHTKAVLCLAAMEDLECSGSADNSVRIWMRGINISCSCLAVFEDHKRPVKCLAAVVDFYSTVSHGGSDQSGSSYLVYSGSLDCDVMVWKIWVPLL
;
A
#
# COMPACT_ATOMS: atom_id res chain seq x y z
N MET A 1 -12.72 10.17 -15.37
CA MET A 1 -13.05 9.72 -14.00
C MET A 1 -12.75 8.24 -13.91
N GLY A 2 -11.80 7.83 -13.06
CA GLY A 2 -11.44 6.43 -12.85
C GLY A 2 -12.06 5.89 -11.56
N THR A 3 -12.27 4.58 -11.47
CA THR A 3 -12.72 3.92 -10.23
C THR A 3 -11.94 2.64 -10.08
N ILE A 4 -11.31 2.47 -8.91
CA ILE A 4 -10.55 1.27 -8.56
C ILE A 4 -11.47 0.37 -7.75
N ARG A 5 -11.68 -0.86 -8.21
CA ARG A 5 -12.58 -1.83 -7.58
C ARG A 5 -11.78 -3.01 -7.04
N GLY A 6 -12.14 -3.49 -5.85
CA GLY A 6 -11.59 -4.73 -5.31
C GLY A 6 -11.96 -5.01 -3.85
N HIS A 7 -12.19 -3.97 -3.04
CA HIS A 7 -12.77 -4.16 -1.71
C HIS A 7 -14.19 -4.70 -1.78
N THR A 8 -14.55 -5.60 -0.87
CA THR A 8 -15.88 -6.22 -0.80
C THR A 8 -16.83 -5.49 0.16
N LYS A 9 -16.31 -4.51 0.90
CA LYS A 9 -17.05 -3.63 1.81
C LYS A 9 -16.54 -2.19 1.71
N ALA A 10 -17.04 -1.31 2.57
CA ALA A 10 -16.70 0.11 2.57
C ALA A 10 -15.19 0.34 2.73
N VAL A 11 -14.63 1.20 1.87
CA VAL A 11 -13.29 1.76 2.04
C VAL A 11 -13.36 2.81 3.14
N LEU A 12 -12.56 2.64 4.19
CA LEU A 12 -12.62 3.46 5.40
C LEU A 12 -11.44 4.42 5.51
N CYS A 13 -10.32 4.11 4.87
CA CYS A 13 -9.13 4.94 4.87
C CYS A 13 -8.31 4.76 3.59
N LEU A 14 -7.54 5.78 3.25
CA LEU A 14 -6.67 5.85 2.09
C LEU A 14 -5.33 6.47 2.52
N ALA A 15 -4.25 6.05 1.87
CA ALA A 15 -2.96 6.75 1.90
C ALA A 15 -2.41 6.75 0.47
N ALA A 16 -1.89 7.88 0.00
CA ALA A 16 -1.32 8.00 -1.34
C ALA A 16 0.12 8.53 -1.21
N MET A 17 1.03 7.90 -1.94
CA MET A 17 2.44 8.26 -1.95
C MET A 17 3.03 7.99 -3.33
N GLU A 18 3.44 9.04 -4.03
CA GLU A 18 3.95 8.94 -5.41
C GLU A 18 2.97 8.16 -6.32
N ASP A 19 3.43 7.04 -6.89
CA ASP A 19 2.64 6.15 -7.74
C ASP A 19 1.96 4.99 -6.97
N LEU A 20 2.12 4.96 -5.64
CA LEU A 20 1.54 3.99 -4.75
C LEU A 20 0.27 4.55 -4.09
N GLU A 21 -0.85 3.85 -4.28
CA GLU A 21 -2.10 4.14 -3.57
C GLU A 21 -2.42 2.97 -2.64
N CYS A 22 -2.79 3.26 -1.40
CA CYS A 22 -3.12 2.28 -0.38
C CYS A 22 -4.55 2.51 0.11
N SER A 23 -5.29 1.43 0.37
CA SER A 23 -6.64 1.50 0.91
C SER A 23 -6.88 0.48 2.01
N GLY A 24 -7.61 0.88 3.05
CA GLY A 24 -8.01 0.03 4.17
C GLY A 24 -9.53 0.01 4.30
N SER A 25 -10.10 -1.15 4.64
CA SER A 25 -11.54 -1.41 4.47
C SER A 25 -12.19 -2.13 5.65
N ALA A 26 -13.53 -2.06 5.67
CA ALA A 26 -14.39 -2.85 6.53
C ALA A 26 -14.39 -4.36 6.21
N ASP A 27 -13.78 -4.76 5.09
CA ASP A 27 -13.49 -6.17 4.76
C ASP A 27 -12.22 -6.70 5.44
N ASN A 28 -11.61 -5.88 6.32
CA ASN A 28 -10.40 -6.18 7.08
C ASN A 28 -9.12 -6.27 6.22
N SER A 29 -9.15 -5.89 4.94
CA SER A 29 -7.98 -5.91 4.09
C SER A 29 -7.32 -4.54 3.95
N VAL A 30 -5.99 -4.56 3.75
CA VAL A 30 -5.22 -3.46 3.17
C VAL A 30 -4.91 -3.83 1.72
N ARG A 31 -5.14 -2.91 0.77
CA ARG A 31 -4.80 -3.11 -0.64
C ARG A 31 -3.83 -2.06 -1.10
N ILE A 32 -2.87 -2.51 -1.91
CA ILE A 32 -1.86 -1.66 -2.53
C ILE A 32 -2.13 -1.64 -4.02
N TRP A 33 -2.15 -0.44 -4.57
CA TRP A 33 -2.44 -0.17 -5.97
C TRP A 33 -1.29 0.61 -6.56
N MET A 34 -0.97 0.30 -7.81
CA MET A 34 -0.02 1.08 -8.61
C MET A 34 -0.77 1.90 -9.63
N ARG A 35 -0.46 3.18 -9.68
CA ARG A 35 -0.96 4.07 -10.71
C ARG A 35 -0.23 3.78 -12.03
N GLY A 36 -0.96 3.26 -13.00
CA GLY A 36 -0.50 3.04 -14.36
C GLY A 36 -0.73 4.26 -15.25
N ILE A 37 -0.28 4.13 -16.50
CA ILE A 37 -0.52 5.13 -17.55
C ILE A 37 -2.04 5.21 -17.83
N ASN A 38 -2.57 6.42 -18.03
CA ASN A 38 -3.98 6.70 -18.37
C ASN A 38 -5.02 6.35 -17.29
N ILE A 39 -4.75 6.69 -16.01
CA ILE A 39 -5.73 6.60 -14.89
C ILE A 39 -6.12 5.13 -14.56
N SER A 40 -5.43 4.16 -15.14
CA SER A 40 -5.57 2.76 -14.74
C SER A 40 -4.80 2.54 -13.44
N CYS A 41 -5.38 1.83 -12.48
CA CYS A 41 -4.64 1.33 -11.32
C CYS A 41 -4.76 -0.19 -11.26
N SER A 42 -3.64 -0.87 -11.08
CA SER A 42 -3.60 -2.32 -10.87
C SER A 42 -3.40 -2.63 -9.39
N CYS A 43 -4.04 -3.69 -8.89
CA CYS A 43 -3.82 -4.17 -7.53
C CYS A 43 -2.47 -4.88 -7.50
N LEU A 44 -1.49 -4.32 -6.79
CA LEU A 44 -0.18 -4.95 -6.58
C LEU A 44 -0.26 -6.01 -5.48
N ALA A 45 -0.99 -5.72 -4.41
CA ALA A 45 -1.06 -6.60 -3.25
C ALA A 45 -2.38 -6.45 -2.50
N VAL A 46 -2.77 -7.53 -1.82
CA VAL A 46 -3.88 -7.59 -0.87
C VAL A 46 -3.36 -8.23 0.40
N PHE A 47 -3.50 -7.55 1.53
CA PHE A 47 -3.11 -8.03 2.85
C PHE A 47 -4.37 -8.25 3.68
N GLU A 48 -4.56 -9.48 4.16
CA GLU A 48 -5.79 -9.93 4.84
C GLU A 48 -5.52 -10.44 6.27
N ASP A 49 -4.48 -9.90 6.93
CA ASP A 49 -4.09 -10.36 8.26
C ASP A 49 -4.90 -9.72 9.40
N HIS A 50 -5.41 -8.50 9.18
CA HIS A 50 -6.29 -7.85 10.15
C HIS A 50 -7.59 -8.63 10.34
N LYS A 51 -8.05 -8.71 11.60
CA LYS A 51 -9.26 -9.47 11.96
C LYS A 51 -10.52 -8.62 12.03
N ARG A 52 -10.35 -7.30 11.95
CA ARG A 52 -11.42 -6.30 12.06
C ARG A 52 -11.15 -5.12 11.10
N PRO A 53 -12.12 -4.20 10.93
CA PRO A 53 -11.99 -3.09 9.98
C PRO A 53 -10.73 -2.26 10.18
N VAL A 54 -10.03 -1.98 9.08
CA VAL A 54 -8.88 -1.07 9.05
C VAL A 54 -9.39 0.37 9.02
N LYS A 55 -9.00 1.18 10.00
CA LYS A 55 -9.54 2.54 10.22
C LYS A 55 -8.59 3.65 9.84
N CYS A 56 -7.29 3.37 9.74
CA CYS A 56 -6.30 4.35 9.33
C CYS A 56 -5.13 3.69 8.60
N LEU A 57 -4.50 4.48 7.73
CA LEU A 57 -3.28 4.12 7.01
C LEU A 57 -2.29 5.29 7.07
N ALA A 58 -1.00 4.96 7.08
CA ALA A 58 0.09 5.88 6.77
C ALA A 58 1.09 5.17 5.86
N ALA A 59 1.68 5.90 4.91
CA ALA A 59 2.69 5.36 4.00
C ALA A 59 3.91 6.28 3.97
N VAL A 60 5.11 5.70 3.96
CA VAL A 60 6.39 6.41 3.88
C VAL A 60 7.36 5.66 2.97
N VAL A 61 8.30 6.37 2.35
CA VAL A 61 9.41 5.76 1.61
C VAL A 61 10.42 5.21 2.63
N ASP A 62 10.85 3.97 2.43
CA ASP A 62 11.91 3.33 3.21
C ASP A 62 13.30 3.72 2.67
N PHE A 63 13.75 4.93 3.02
CA PHE A 63 15.03 5.48 2.54
C PHE A 63 16.25 4.66 2.95
N TYR A 64 16.20 3.95 4.08
CA TYR A 64 17.32 3.15 4.56
C TYR A 64 17.66 2.04 3.57
N SER A 65 16.64 1.36 3.05
CA SER A 65 16.82 0.29 2.09
C SER A 65 17.25 0.77 0.70
N THR A 66 16.73 1.92 0.23
CA THR A 66 17.13 2.49 -1.06
C THR A 66 18.59 2.97 -1.08
N VAL A 67 19.15 3.43 0.04
CA VAL A 67 20.54 3.92 0.10
C VAL A 67 21.54 2.78 0.36
N SER A 68 21.16 1.74 1.11
CA SER A 68 22.03 0.57 1.35
C SER A 68 22.30 -0.28 0.11
N HIS A 69 21.46 -0.17 -0.93
CA HIS A 69 21.64 -0.87 -2.20
C HIS A 69 22.41 -0.04 -3.25
N GLY A 70 23.39 0.76 -2.82
CA GLY A 70 24.31 1.53 -3.68
C GLY A 70 25.24 0.71 -4.61
N GLY A 71 24.76 -0.41 -5.15
CA GLY A 71 25.35 -1.17 -6.25
C GLY A 71 24.44 -1.06 -7.47
N SER A 72 25.04 -0.83 -8.63
CA SER A 72 24.48 -0.28 -9.87
C SER A 72 23.24 -0.93 -10.51
N ASP A 73 22.60 -1.93 -9.93
CA ASP A 73 21.77 -2.86 -10.71
C ASP A 73 20.34 -3.11 -10.15
N GLN A 74 19.87 -2.39 -9.12
CA GLN A 74 18.47 -2.51 -8.65
C GLN A 74 17.83 -1.14 -8.40
N SER A 75 17.47 -0.48 -9.49
CA SER A 75 16.63 0.72 -9.49
C SER A 75 15.22 0.33 -9.02
N GLY A 76 14.81 0.71 -7.81
CA GLY A 76 13.47 0.46 -7.29
C GLY A 76 13.18 1.29 -6.04
N SER A 77 11.90 1.47 -5.73
CA SER A 77 11.43 2.18 -4.55
C SER A 77 10.93 1.21 -3.49
N SER A 78 11.30 1.45 -2.23
CA SER A 78 10.77 0.71 -1.10
C SER A 78 9.86 1.59 -0.25
N TYR A 79 8.78 1.02 0.26
CA TYR A 79 7.77 1.71 1.05
C TYR A 79 7.44 0.93 2.32
N LEU A 80 7.15 1.65 3.40
CA LEU A 80 6.50 1.12 4.59
C LEU A 80 5.07 1.65 4.67
N VAL A 81 4.12 0.72 4.78
CA VAL A 81 2.71 1.03 4.99
C VAL A 81 2.32 0.58 6.39
N TYR A 82 1.74 1.49 7.17
CA TYR A 82 1.24 1.23 8.51
C TYR A 82 -0.28 1.19 8.45
N SER A 83 -0.89 0.18 9.08
CA SER A 83 -2.34 0.04 9.17
C SER A 83 -2.77 -0.10 10.62
N GLY A 84 -3.75 0.71 11.03
CA GLY A 84 -4.39 0.62 12.34
C GLY A 84 -5.81 0.09 12.21
N SER A 85 -6.14 -0.92 13.02
CA SER A 85 -7.39 -1.66 12.92
C SER A 85 -8.14 -1.75 14.25
N LEU A 86 -9.43 -2.07 14.16
CA LEU A 86 -10.28 -2.33 15.32
C LEU A 86 -9.95 -3.66 16.03
N ASP A 87 -8.99 -4.44 15.53
CA ASP A 87 -8.46 -5.65 16.18
C ASP A 87 -7.40 -5.35 17.24
N CYS A 88 -7.17 -4.06 17.53
CA CYS A 88 -6.18 -3.55 18.49
C CYS A 88 -4.72 -3.63 18.00
N ASP A 89 -4.49 -4.00 16.74
CA ASP A 89 -3.15 -4.11 16.19
C ASP A 89 -2.82 -2.93 15.25
N VAL A 90 -1.53 -2.57 15.25
CA VAL A 90 -0.90 -1.81 14.17
C VAL A 90 0.00 -2.77 13.41
N MET A 91 -0.22 -2.90 12.11
CA MET A 91 0.60 -3.74 11.24
C MET A 91 1.46 -2.87 10.32
N VAL A 92 2.64 -3.39 9.97
CA VAL A 92 3.60 -2.71 9.10
C VAL A 92 3.92 -3.61 7.92
N TRP A 93 3.73 -3.08 6.71
CA TRP A 93 3.93 -3.78 5.45
C TRP A 93 5.09 -3.15 4.70
N LYS A 94 6.12 -3.95 4.41
CA LYS A 94 7.21 -3.52 3.55
C LYS A 94 6.91 -3.89 2.10
N ILE A 95 6.87 -2.89 1.24
CA ILE A 95 6.59 -3.04 -0.20
C ILE A 95 7.86 -2.70 -0.98
N TRP A 96 8.17 -3.52 -1.96
CA TRP A 96 9.23 -3.25 -2.94
C TRP A 96 8.62 -3.12 -4.32
N VAL A 97 8.95 -2.03 -5.01
CA VAL A 97 8.52 -1.75 -6.37
C VAL A 97 9.76 -1.53 -7.24
N PRO A 98 10.03 -2.39 -8.22
CA PRO A 98 11.12 -2.14 -9.17
C PRO A 98 10.81 -0.95 -10.08
N LEU A 99 11.80 -0.11 -10.38
CA LEU A 99 11.73 0.89 -11.45
C LEU A 99 11.83 0.13 -12.79
N LEU A 100 10.84 0.37 -13.66
CA LEU A 100 10.79 -0.18 -15.02
C LEU A 100 11.80 0.53 -15.94
#